data_AF-A0A0G0C3H7-F1
#
_entry.id   AF-A0A0G0C3H7-F1
#
_cell.length_a   1.000
_cell.length_b   1.000
_cell.length_c   1.000
_cell.angle_alpha   90.00
_cell.angle_beta   90.00
_cell.angle_gamma   90.00
#
_symmetry.space_group_name_H-M   'P 1'
#
loop_
_entity.id
_entity.type
_entity.pdbx_description
1 polymer ?
#
loop_
_entity_poly.entity_id
_entity_poly.type
_entity_poly.pdbx_seq_one_letter_code
_entity_poly.pdbx_strand_id
1 'polypeptide(L)' 'MKDEVLANFYANLALVWLAAGFVGPIFSPIENRFFFVIRLISSLIFARMSLQIGLNKLK' A
#
# COMPACT_ATOMS: atom_id res chain seq x y z
N MET A 1 -23.74 4.93 -0.69
CA MET A 1 -23.19 5.86 0.32
C MET A 1 -22.22 5.20 1.31
N LYS A 2 -22.62 4.23 2.15
CA LYS A 2 -21.65 3.57 3.07
C LYS A 2 -20.54 2.80 2.33
N ASP A 3 -20.89 2.07 1.28
CA ASP A 3 -19.92 1.26 0.53
C ASP A 3 -18.93 2.10 -0.28
N GLU A 4 -19.37 3.25 -0.82
CA GLU A 4 -18.49 4.22 -1.49
C GLU A 4 -17.48 4.85 -0.52
N VAL A 5 -17.90 5.15 0.71
CA VAL A 5 -16.99 5.66 1.76
C VAL A 5 -15.96 4.59 2.14
N LEU A 6 -16.36 3.33 2.29
CA LEU A 6 -15.43 2.23 2.53
C LEU A 6 -14.47 2.04 1.36
N ALA A 7 -14.97 2.08 0.12
CA ALA A 7 -14.14 1.93 -1.06
C ALA A 7 -13.09 3.03 -1.17
N ASN A 8 -13.49 4.29 -0.94
CA ASN A 8 -12.57 5.43 -0.89
C ASN A 8 -11.56 5.30 0.24
N PHE A 9 -11.97 4.83 1.42
CA PHE A 9 -11.03 4.56 2.52
C PHE A 9 -9.95 3.54 2.11
N TYR A 10 -10.36 2.40 1.57
CA TYR A 10 -9.41 1.35 1.16
C TYR A 10 -8.51 1.77 -0.01
N ALA A 11 -9.03 2.57 -0.95
CA ALA A 11 -8.23 3.14 -2.05
C ALA A 11 -7.16 4.11 -1.52
N ASN A 12 -7.53 5.02 -0.62
CA ASN A 12 -6.57 5.94 0.01
C ASN A 12 -5.56 5.18 0.90
N LEU A 13 -6.00 4.16 1.62
CA LEU A 13 -5.13 3.31 2.43
C LEU A 13 -4.08 2.60 1.58
N ALA A 14 -4.47 2.09 0.41
CA ALA A 14 -3.53 1.48 -0.54
C ALA A 14 -2.47 2.48 -1.02
N LEU A 15 -2.88 3.72 -1.29
CA LEU A 15 -2.02 4.78 -1.79
C LEU A 15 -0.99 5.23 -0.73
N VAL A 16 -1.41 5.36 0.53
CA VAL A 16 -0.52 5.65 1.66
C VAL A 16 0.51 4.53 1.86
N TRP A 17 0.09 3.27 1.79
CA TRP A 17 1.01 2.14 1.93
C TRP A 17 2.02 2.05 0.79
N LEU A 18 1.61 2.32 -0.46
CA LEU A 18 2.53 2.41 -1.59
C LEU A 18 3.59 3.49 -1.37
N ALA A 19 3.18 4.69 -0.98
CA ALA A 19 4.08 5.79 -0.71
C ALA A 19 5.06 5.44 0.43
N ALA A 20 4.55 4.90 1.54
CA ALA A 20 5.36 4.49 2.69
C ALA A 20 6.35 3.35 2.37
N GLY A 21 5.98 2.45 1.45
CA GLY A 21 6.82 1.36 0.96
C GLY A 21 7.93 1.84 0.03
N PHE A 22 7.66 2.84 -0.82
CA PHE A 22 8.62 3.37 -1.79
C PHE A 22 9.61 4.39 -1.23
N VAL A 23 9.21 5.19 -0.24
CA VAL A 23 10.10 6.21 0.33
C VAL A 23 11.30 5.59 1.06
N GLY A 24 11.10 4.48 1.78
CA GLY A 24 12.17 3.84 2.54
C GLY A 24 13.38 3.38 1.69
N PRO A 25 13.18 2.55 0.64
CA PRO A 25 14.26 2.02 -0.18
C PRO A 25 15.10 3.07 -0.88
N ILE A 26 14.49 4.17 -1.32
CA ILE A 26 15.16 5.22 -2.11
C ILE A 26 16.20 5.97 -1.28
N PHE A 27 15.93 6.22 0.01
CA PHE A 27 16.80 7.01 0.89
C PHE A 27 17.64 6.15 1.85
N SER A 28 17.62 4.82 1.69
CA SER A 28 18.27 3.91 2.63
C SER A 28 19.74 3.63 2.34
N PRO A 29 20.60 3.52 3.38
CA PRO A 29 21.97 3.03 3.23
C PRO A 29 22.00 1.61 2.64
N ILE A 30 23.04 1.31 1.85
CA ILE A 30 23.22 0.02 1.16
C ILE A 30 23.13 -1.19 2.10
N GLU A 31 23.62 -1.06 3.33
CA GLU A 31 23.62 -2.10 4.36
C GLU A 31 22.19 -2.58 4.72
N ASN A 32 21.20 -1.70 4.64
CA ASN A 32 19.80 -2.02 4.99
C ASN A 32 18.92 -2.32 3.77
N ARG A 33 19.49 -2.31 2.56
CA ARG A 33 18.72 -2.37 1.31
C ARG A 33 17.80 -3.60 1.21
N PHE A 34 18.24 -4.75 1.73
CA PHE A 34 17.42 -5.96 1.77
C PHE A 34 16.15 -5.80 2.61
N PHE A 35 16.28 -5.21 3.80
CA PHE A 35 15.14 -4.92 4.68
C PHE A 35 14.15 -3.96 4.02
N PHE A 36 14.66 -2.94 3.33
CA PHE A 36 13.83 -2.00 2.59
C PHE A 36 13.13 -2.63 1.38
N VAL A 37 13.80 -3.53 0.65
CA VAL A 37 13.17 -4.29 -0.44
C VAL A 37 12.04 -5.17 0.09
N ILE A 38 12.23 -5.88 1.21
CA ILE A 38 11.17 -6.66 1.85
C ILE A 38 9.99 -5.74 2.22
N ARG A 39 10.28 -4.61 2.88
CA ARG A 39 9.25 -3.62 3.24
C ARG A 39 8.48 -3.12 2.02
N LEU A 40 9.15 -2.85 0.90
CA LEU A 40 8.54 -2.45 -0.36
C LEU A 40 7.60 -3.52 -0.89
N ILE A 41 8.06 -4.77 -0.94
CA ILE A 41 7.25 -5.92 -1.42
C ILE A 41 6.03 -6.11 -0.52
N SER A 42 6.20 -6.10 0.80
CA SER A 42 5.07 -6.21 1.75
C SER A 42 4.06 -5.07 1.55
N SER A 43 4.54 -3.85 1.33
CA SER A 43 3.68 -2.68 1.09
C SER A 43 2.88 -2.82 -0.21
N LEU A 44 3.50 -3.32 -1.28
CA LEU A 44 2.82 -3.61 -2.55
C LEU A 44 1.70 -4.65 -2.39
N ILE A 45 1.97 -5.72 -1.63
CA ILE A 45 0.97 -6.78 -1.36
C ILE A 45 -0.21 -6.19 -0.58
N PHE A 46 0.05 -5.42 0.48
CA PHE A 46 -0.98 -4.78 1.29
C PHE A 46 -1.83 -3.78 0.49
N ALA A 47 -1.18 -2.97 -0.35
CA ALA A 47 -1.87 -2.02 -1.20
C ALA A 47 -2.79 -2.74 -2.18
N ARG A 48 -2.32 -3.82 -2.82
CA ARG A 48 -3.13 -4.64 -3.73
C ARG A 48 -4.36 -5.22 -3.02
N MET A 49 -4.19 -5.80 -1.83
CA MET A 49 -5.30 -6.36 -1.04
C MET A 49 -6.32 -5.28 -0.67
N SER A 50 -5.86 -4.13 -0.20
CA SER A 50 -6.74 -3.00 0.15
C SER A 50 -7.54 -2.55 -1.07
N LEU A 51 -6.88 -2.41 -2.23
CA LEU A 51 -7.53 -1.99 -3.47
C LEU A 51 -8.56 -3.02 -3.96
N GLN A 52 -8.28 -4.32 -3.83
CA GLN A 52 -9.26 -5.37 -4.10
C GLN A 52 -10.49 -5.29 -3.19
N ILE A 53 -10.29 -5.04 -1.88
CA ILE A 53 -11.40 -4.87 -0.93
C ILE A 53 -12.24 -3.66 -1.32
N GLY A 54 -11.60 -2.53 -1.65
CA GLY A 54 -12.29 -1.33 -2.08
C GLY A 54 -13.10 -1.54 -3.36
N LEU A 55 -12.53 -2.19 -4.37
CA LEU A 55 -13.21 -2.52 -5.62
C LEU A 55 -14.40 -3.47 -5.40
N ASN A 56 -14.26 -4.45 -4.51
CA ASN A 56 -15.34 -5.38 -4.18
C ASN A 56 -16.50 -4.71 -3.43
N LYS A 57 -16.29 -3.53 -2.83
CA LYS A 57 -17.36 -2.74 -2.21
C LYS A 57 -18.06 -1.81 -3.19
N LEU A 58 -17.46 -1.53 -4.34
CA LEU A 58 -18.05 -0.74 -5.42
C LEU A 58 -18.86 -1.57 -6.43
N LYS A 59 -18.71 -2.90 -6.39
CA LYS A 59 -19.54 -3.87 -7.13
C LYS A 59 -20.79 -4.22 -6.34
#